data_AF-A0A7C7D6F7-F1
#
_entry.id   AF-A0A7C7D6F7-F1
#
_cell.length_a   1.000
_cell.length_b   1.000
_cell.length_c   1.000
_cell.angle_alpha   90.00
_cell.angle_beta   90.00
_cell.angle_gamma   90.00
#
_symmetry.space_group_name_H-M   'P 1'
#
loop_
_entity.id
_entity.type
_entity.pdbx_description
1 polymer ?
#
loop_
_entity_poly.entity_id
_entity_poly.type
_entity_poly.pdbx_seq_one_letter_code
_entity_poly.pdbx_strand_id
1 'polypeptide(L)' 'MWSEEVEKKFFAKSLEFATPEQLFYITDEERYVAYWPKGYKGKKSTLQSRNSLIGRFTEKWTTDLISKIVRDKNLYAVQG' A
#
# COMPACT_ATOMS: atom_id res chain seq x y z
N MET A 1 -5.32 -6.80 10.98
CA MET A 1 -4.31 -7.60 10.26
C MET A 1 -4.45 -7.32 8.76
N TRP A 2 -3.37 -7.39 7.98
CA TRP A 2 -3.41 -7.15 6.53
C TRP A 2 -4.37 -8.13 5.84
N SER A 3 -5.21 -7.63 4.93
CA SER A 3 -6.21 -8.42 4.20
C SER A 3 -6.40 -7.85 2.81
N GLU A 4 -7.00 -8.61 1.90
CA GLU A 4 -7.27 -8.18 0.51
C GLU A 4 -8.04 -6.84 0.47
N GLU A 5 -9.00 -6.65 1.37
CA GLU A 5 -9.77 -5.41 1.45
C GLU A 5 -8.93 -4.21 1.93
N VAL A 6 -7.96 -4.44 2.82
CA VAL A 6 -7.02 -3.40 3.24
C VAL A 6 -6.05 -3.07 2.12
N GLU A 7 -5.64 -4.07 1.34
CA GLU A 7 -4.78 -3.90 0.19
C GLU A 7 -5.45 -3.10 -0.93
N LYS A 8 -6.71 -3.39 -1.26
CA LYS A 8 -7.51 -2.56 -2.19
C LYS A 8 -7.59 -1.11 -1.72
N LYS A 9 -7.80 -0.89 -0.43
CA LYS A 9 -7.81 0.46 0.16
C LYS A 9 -6.44 1.14 0.09
N PHE A 10 -5.36 0.38 0.27
CA PHE A 10 -4.00 0.89 0.08
C PHE A 10 -3.82 1.39 -1.35
N PHE A 11 -4.10 0.56 -2.36
CA PHE A 11 -3.97 0.97 -3.76
C PHE A 11 -4.82 2.20 -4.09
N ALA A 12 -6.10 2.19 -3.68
CA ALA A 12 -7.01 3.30 -3.94
C ALA A 12 -6.51 4.63 -3.32
N LYS A 13 -6.08 4.61 -2.06
CA LYS A 13 -5.57 5.80 -1.38
C LYS A 13 -4.23 6.27 -1.92
N SER A 14 -3.33 5.33 -2.25
CA SER A 14 -2.01 5.68 -2.75
C SER A 14 -2.07 6.26 -4.16
N LEU A 15 -3.03 5.85 -5.00
CA LEU A 15 -3.26 6.45 -6.31
C LEU A 15 -3.73 7.92 -6.25
N GLU A 16 -4.20 8.41 -5.12
CA GLU A 16 -4.57 9.83 -4.96
C GLU A 16 -3.35 10.77 -5.01
N PHE A 17 -2.14 10.25 -4.73
CA PHE A 17 -0.92 11.07 -4.61
C PHE A 17 0.34 10.47 -5.24
N ALA A 18 0.30 9.21 -5.69
CA ALA A 18 1.42 8.54 -6.34
C ALA A 18 1.00 8.01 -7.71
N THR A 19 1.96 7.95 -8.65
CA THR A 19 1.66 7.52 -10.01
C THR A 19 1.50 5.98 -10.08
N PRO A 20 0.79 5.45 -11.08
CA PRO A 20 0.64 4.00 -11.26
C PRO A 20 1.98 3.25 -11.31
N GLU A 21 3.02 3.83 -11.91
CA GLU A 21 4.38 3.28 -12.00
C GLU A 21 5.06 3.17 -10.63
N GLN A 22 4.62 3.96 -9.65
CA GLN A 22 5.12 3.89 -8.29
C GLN A 22 4.41 2.80 -7.46
N LEU A 23 3.22 2.34 -7.89
CA LEU A 23 2.38 1.35 -7.20
C LEU A 23 2.34 -0.03 -7.86
N PHE A 24 2.52 -0.10 -9.17
CA PHE A 24 2.35 -1.32 -9.96
C PHE A 24 3.60 -1.63 -10.77
N TYR A 25 3.83 -2.92 -11.00
CA TYR A 25 4.81 -3.36 -11.98
C TYR A 25 4.27 -3.15 -13.38
N ILE A 26 5.18 -2.90 -14.33
CA ILE A 26 4.86 -2.77 -15.75
C ILE A 26 5.45 -3.98 -16.46
N THR A 27 4.62 -4.75 -17.16
CA THR A 27 5.08 -5.87 -17.98
C THR A 27 5.74 -5.38 -19.26
N ASP A 28 6.39 -6.28 -20.00
CA ASP A 28 6.98 -5.99 -21.31
C ASP A 28 5.90 -5.54 -22.34
N GLU A 29 4.63 -5.94 -22.12
CA GLU A 29 3.45 -5.51 -22.89
C GLU A 29 2.78 -4.23 -22.34
N GLU A 30 3.51 -3.41 -21.56
CA GLU A 30 3.02 -2.14 -20.97
C GLU A 30 1.78 -2.28 -20.07
N ARG A 31 1.54 -3.47 -19.51
CA ARG A 31 0.42 -3.73 -18.61
C ARG A 31 0.83 -3.51 -17.16
N TYR A 32 0.01 -2.75 -16.42
CA TYR A 32 0.16 -2.58 -14.98
C TYR A 32 -0.37 -3.79 -14.21
N VAL A 33 0.47 -4.35 -13.32
CA VAL A 33 0.12 -5.48 -12.47
C VAL A 33 0.56 -5.23 -11.02
N ALA A 34 -0.31 -5.56 -10.05
CA ALA A 34 0.04 -5.49 -8.63
C ALA A 34 1.09 -6.54 -8.24
N TYR A 35 1.04 -7.71 -8.88
CA TYR A 35 1.94 -8.82 -8.66
C TYR A 35 2.31 -9.46 -9.99
N TRP A 36 3.55 -9.96 -10.07
CA TRP A 36 4.00 -10.71 -11.24
C TRP A 36 3.14 -11.97 -11.43
N PRO A 37 2.57 -12.20 -12.62
CA PRO A 37 1.84 -13.42 -12.92
C PRO A 37 2.71 -14.66 -12.68
N LYS A 38 2.09 -15.76 -12.23
CA LYS A 38 2.79 -17.04 -12.09
C LYS A 38 3.33 -17.47 -13.46
N GLY A 39 4.61 -17.81 -13.51
CA GLY A 39 5.27 -18.23 -14.77
C GLY A 39 5.61 -17.09 -15.73
N TYR A 40 5.54 -15.82 -15.30
CA TYR A 40 5.99 -14.69 -16.13
C TYR A 40 7.45 -14.86 -16.56
N LYS A 41 7.67 -14.96 -17.88
CA LYS A 41 8.97 -15.20 -18.52
C LYS A 41 9.70 -13.93 -18.94
N GLY A 42 9.00 -12.79 -18.95
CA GLY A 42 9.55 -11.49 -19.31
C GLY A 42 10.48 -10.92 -18.24
N LYS A 43 11.02 -9.73 -18.49
CA LYS A 43 11.93 -9.07 -17.55
C LYS A 43 11.15 -8.57 -16.33
N LYS A 44 11.59 -8.96 -15.14
CA LYS A 44 11.00 -8.46 -13.88
C LYS A 44 11.78 -7.24 -13.41
N SER A 45 11.07 -6.16 -13.16
CA SER A 45 11.58 -4.97 -12.47
C SER A 45 11.32 -5.05 -10.96
N THR A 46 12.10 -4.28 -10.21
CA THR A 46 11.85 -4.01 -8.80
C THR A 46 10.97 -2.77 -8.67
N LEU A 47 10.14 -2.72 -7.62
CA LEU A 47 9.22 -1.61 -7.35
C LEU A 47 9.48 -1.07 -5.94
N GLN A 48 10.60 -0.37 -5.79
CA GLN A 48 11.06 0.10 -4.48
C GLN A 48 10.15 1.18 -3.90
N SER A 49 9.58 2.04 -4.74
CA SER A 49 8.63 3.09 -4.36
C SER A 49 7.46 2.55 -3.54
N ARG A 50 6.93 1.38 -3.90
CA ARG A 50 5.79 0.77 -3.21
C ARG A 50 6.08 0.41 -1.76
N ASN A 51 7.32 0.02 -1.44
CA ASN A 51 7.70 -0.36 -0.07
C ASN A 51 7.59 0.82 0.91
N SER A 52 7.96 2.02 0.47
CA SER A 52 7.80 3.23 1.29
C SER A 52 6.33 3.63 1.41
N LEU A 53 5.55 3.47 0.33
CA LEU A 53 4.11 3.79 0.32
C LEU A 53 3.30 2.88 1.24
N ILE A 54 3.56 1.57 1.20
CA ILE A 54 2.86 0.60 2.07
C ILE A 54 3.21 0.84 3.54
N GLY A 55 4.47 1.15 3.86
CA GLY A 55 4.90 1.51 5.22
C GLY A 55 4.09 2.68 5.78
N ARG A 56 4.11 3.83 5.08
CA ARG A 56 3.37 5.03 5.48
C ARG A 56 1.86 4.79 5.61
N PHE A 57 1.29 3.99 4.70
CA PHE A 57 -0.14 3.63 4.78
C PHE A 57 -0.44 2.79 6.02
N THR A 58 0.38 1.77 6.30
CA THR A 58 0.16 0.88 7.45
C THR A 58 0.35 1.58 8.79
N GLU A 59 1.29 2.52 8.90
CA GLU A 59 1.47 3.37 10.07
C GLU A 59 0.21 4.19 10.33
N LYS A 60 -0.24 4.96 9.33
CA LYS A 60 -1.46 5.77 9.45
C LYS A 60 -2.67 4.90 9.78
N TRP A 61 -2.84 3.76 9.09
CA TRP A 61 -3.95 2.85 9.32
C TRP A 61 -3.98 2.33 10.77
N THR A 62 -2.81 1.99 11.31
CA THR A 62 -2.67 1.50 12.69
C THR A 62 -2.94 2.62 13.69
N THR A 63 -2.41 3.82 13.47
CA THR A 63 -2.69 4.99 14.32
C THR A 63 -4.17 5.35 14.31
N ASP A 64 -4.83 5.34 13.15
CA ASP A 64 -6.27 5.60 13.02
C ASP A 64 -7.10 4.52 13.75
N LEU A 65 -6.67 3.26 13.71
CA LEU A 65 -7.33 2.14 14.42
C LEU A 65 -7.21 2.30 15.93
N ILE A 66 -5.99 2.53 16.45
CA ILE A 66 -5.74 2.69 17.88
C ILE A 66 -6.46 3.93 18.39
N SER A 67 -6.41 5.04 17.65
CA SER A 67 -7.09 6.30 18.01
C SER A 67 -8.57 6.08 18.31
N LYS A 68 -9.27 5.25 17.52
CA LYS A 68 -10.69 4.95 17.76
C LYS A 68 -10.95 4.21 19.07
N ILE A 69 -9.99 3.40 19.54
CA ILE A 69 -10.12 2.61 20.77
C ILE A 69 -9.82 3.49 22.00
N VAL A 70 -8.86 4.40 21.87
CA VAL A 70 -8.31 5.15 23.01
C VAL A 70 -8.96 6.53 23.19
N ARG A 71 -9.75 7.00 22.21
CA ARG A 71 -10.41 8.32 22.24
C ARG A 71 -11.28 8.52 23.47
N ASP A 72 -12.04 7.50 23.87
CA ASP A 72 -12.94 7.56 25.03
C ASP A 72 -12.19 7.59 26.37
N LYS A 73 -10.88 7.29 26.35
CA LYS A 73 -9.99 7.36 27.51
C LYS A 73 -9.20 8.67 27.55
N ASN A 74 -9.52 9.64 26.69
CA ASN A 74 -8.77 10.90 26.52
C ASN A 74 -7.28 10.67 26.21
N LEU A 75 -6.98 9.57 25.50
CA LEU A 75 -5.63 9.20 25.06
C LEU A 75 -5.53 9.38 23.54
N TYR A 76 -4.29 9.50 23.04
CA TYR A 76 -4.02 9.75 21.61
C TYR A 76 -2.97 8.77 21.09
N ALA A 77 -3.17 8.26 19.87
CA ALA A 77 -2.15 7.49 19.16
C ALA A 77 -1.30 8.44 18.31
N VAL A 78 0.02 8.25 18.32
CA VAL A 78 0.97 9.04 17.53
C VAL A 78 1.43 8.21 16.33
N GLN A 79 1.55 8.84 15.17
CA GLN A 79 2.16 8.24 13.98
C GLN A 79 3.68 8.49 14.01
N GLY A 80 4.48 7.45 13.80
CA GLY A 80 5.94 7.52 13.73
C GLY A 80 6.48 7.98 12.38
#